data_AF-A0A955V180-F1
#
_entry.id   AF-A0A955V180-F1
#
_cell.length_a   1.000
_cell.length_b   1.000
_cell.length_c   1.000
_cell.angle_alpha   90.00
_cell.angle_beta   90.00
_cell.angle_gamma   90.00
#
_symmetry.space_group_name_H-M   'P 1'
#
loop_
_entity.id
_entity.type
_entity.pdbx_description
1 polymer ?
#
loop_
_entity_poly.entity_id
_entity_poly.type
_entity_poly.pdbx_seq_one_letter_code
_entity_poly.pdbx_strand_id
1 'polypeptide(L)'
;AAARAAPCAPVDVERHIASLRGPLACDRIVDVLVEAGYREGPLRARHALLAAKGAINAVGRRWLKERDRDRPGHRRSAAHHAHRFPPVAAAELQARVDRLAAALGRFAGVRVTAHGEPLFDVRVDERAGGSRSGA
;
A
#
# COMPACT_ATOMS: atom_id res chain seq x y z
N ALA A 1 -4.05 -8.70 -25.32
CA ALA A 1 -2.66 -9.09 -25.06
C ALA A 1 -1.97 -7.95 -24.34
N ALA A 2 -1.69 -8.08 -23.03
CA ALA A 2 -0.99 -7.05 -22.28
C ALA A 2 0.47 -7.03 -22.74
N ALA A 3 0.94 -5.89 -23.26
CA ALA A 3 2.34 -5.69 -23.57
C ALA A 3 3.16 -5.95 -22.29
N ARG A 4 3.97 -7.01 -22.29
CA ARG A 4 4.93 -7.25 -21.21
C ARG A 4 5.93 -6.11 -21.24
N ALA A 5 5.84 -5.21 -20.27
CA ALA A 5 6.83 -4.17 -20.07
C ALA A 5 8.22 -4.80 -19.94
N ALA A 6 9.21 -4.19 -20.58
CA ALA A 6 10.59 -4.65 -20.52
C ALA A 6 11.08 -4.59 -19.06
N PRO A 7 11.76 -5.63 -18.56
CA PRO A 7 12.22 -5.66 -17.18
C PRO A 7 13.32 -4.61 -16.98
N CYS A 8 13.14 -3.81 -15.94
CA CYS A 8 13.92 -2.61 -15.68
C CYS A 8 15.18 -2.91 -14.82
N ALA A 9 16.07 -1.94 -14.61
CA ALA A 9 17.43 -2.21 -14.12
C ALA A 9 17.46 -2.88 -12.72
N PRO A 10 18.44 -3.75 -12.42
CA PRO A 10 18.51 -4.41 -11.12
C PRO A 10 18.93 -3.47 -9.99
N VAL A 11 18.08 -3.31 -8.97
CA VAL A 11 18.32 -2.44 -7.81
C VAL A 11 18.98 -3.18 -6.65
N ASP A 12 19.87 -2.50 -5.93
CA ASP A 12 20.36 -2.93 -4.60
C ASP A 12 19.72 -2.06 -3.54
N VAL A 13 18.75 -2.62 -2.81
CA VAL A 13 17.98 -1.90 -1.80
C VAL A 13 18.75 -1.79 -0.48
N GLU A 14 19.64 -2.74 -0.18
CA GLU A 14 20.27 -2.87 1.13
C GLU A 14 21.12 -1.65 1.48
N ARG A 15 21.84 -1.10 0.49
CA ARG A 15 22.63 0.13 0.64
C ARG A 15 21.81 1.38 1.01
N HIS A 16 20.48 1.36 0.79
CA HIS A 16 19.61 2.52 1.03
C HIS A 16 18.85 2.45 2.37
N ILE A 17 18.91 1.32 3.07
CA ILE A 17 18.17 1.05 4.32
C ILE A 17 18.82 1.73 5.54
N ALA A 18 20.15 1.89 5.55
CA ALA A 18 20.90 2.19 6.79
C ALA A 18 21.22 3.67 7.07
N SER A 19 20.79 4.63 6.24
CA SER A 19 21.15 6.04 6.49
C SER A 19 20.28 6.67 7.58
N LEU A 20 20.95 7.18 8.62
CA LEU A 20 20.39 7.86 9.79
C LEU A 20 20.11 9.36 9.56
N ARG A 21 20.44 9.91 8.39
CA ARG A 21 20.27 11.32 8.05
C ARG A 21 19.68 11.47 6.63
N GLY A 22 18.92 12.55 6.41
CA GLY A 22 18.24 12.82 5.13
C GLY A 22 16.85 12.19 5.02
N PRO A 23 16.32 12.01 3.79
CA PRO A 23 14.99 11.43 3.55
C PRO A 23 14.82 10.07 4.23
N LEU A 24 13.57 9.65 4.50
CA LEU A 24 13.36 8.35 5.15
C LEU A 24 13.91 7.22 4.28
N ALA A 25 14.29 6.10 4.90
CA ALA A 25 14.76 4.93 4.16
C ALA A 25 13.73 4.49 3.11
N CYS A 26 12.44 4.55 3.44
CA CYS A 26 11.36 4.24 2.51
C CYS A 26 11.37 5.16 1.28
N ASP A 27 11.53 6.47 1.47
CA ASP A 27 11.51 7.45 0.37
C ASP A 27 12.66 7.18 -0.61
N ARG A 28 13.87 6.97 -0.07
CA ARG A 28 15.05 6.64 -0.89
C ARG A 28 14.89 5.33 -1.66
N ILE A 29 14.30 4.31 -1.04
CA ILE A 29 14.05 3.04 -1.72
C ILE A 29 13.08 3.26 -2.86
N VAL A 30 12.00 4.02 -2.63
CA VAL A 30 11.03 4.36 -3.68
C VAL A 30 11.70 5.12 -4.83
N ASP A 31 12.52 6.12 -4.53
CA ASP A 31 13.23 6.89 -5.56
C ASP A 31 14.10 5.99 -6.43
N VAL A 32 14.87 5.09 -5.81
CA VAL A 32 15.76 4.16 -6.52
C VAL A 32 14.94 3.15 -7.34
N LEU A 33 13.80 2.69 -6.82
CA LEU A 33 12.90 1.82 -7.58
C LEU A 33 12.31 2.55 -8.79
N VAL A 34 11.88 3.80 -8.62
CA VAL A 34 11.34 4.64 -9.70
C VAL A 34 12.41 4.91 -10.76
N GLU A 35 13.62 5.31 -10.35
CA GLU A 35 14.75 5.55 -11.24
C GLU A 35 15.12 4.28 -12.02
N ALA A 36 15.01 3.11 -11.38
CA ALA A 36 15.27 1.84 -12.03
C ALA A 36 14.21 1.43 -13.05
N GLY A 37 13.06 2.11 -13.11
CA GLY A 37 11.96 1.84 -14.03
C GLY A 37 10.84 0.95 -13.45
N TYR A 38 10.64 0.98 -12.13
CA TYR A 38 9.62 0.15 -11.46
C TYR A 38 8.18 0.58 -11.78
N ARG A 39 7.96 1.82 -12.24
CA ARG A 39 6.62 2.30 -12.63
C ARG A 39 6.14 1.64 -13.91
N GLU A 40 7.08 1.27 -14.77
CA GLU A 40 6.85 0.76 -16.10
C GLU A 40 6.74 -0.77 -16.08
N GLY A 41 7.47 -1.45 -15.18
CA GLY A 41 7.47 -2.90 -15.12
C GLY A 41 8.20 -3.50 -13.92
N PRO A 42 8.14 -4.83 -13.75
CA PRO A 42 8.84 -5.50 -12.66
C PRO A 42 10.36 -5.36 -12.81
N LEU A 43 11.05 -5.20 -11.67
CA LEU A 43 12.51 -5.16 -11.63
C LEU A 43 13.10 -6.45 -12.21
N ARG A 44 14.18 -6.31 -12.99
CA ARG A 44 14.94 -7.48 -13.43
C ARG A 44 15.72 -8.07 -12.27
N ALA A 45 15.55 -9.35 -12.03
CA ALA A 45 16.35 -10.03 -11.02
C ALA A 45 17.83 -10.10 -11.46
N ARG A 46 18.74 -9.87 -10.50
CA ARG A 46 20.19 -9.96 -10.71
C ARG A 46 20.65 -11.39 -11.03
N HIS A 47 20.00 -12.37 -10.39
CA HIS A 47 20.33 -13.79 -10.53
C HIS A 47 19.06 -14.61 -10.70
N ALA A 48 18.97 -15.37 -11.79
CA ALA A 48 17.79 -16.16 -12.13
C ALA A 48 17.42 -17.19 -11.04
N LEU A 49 18.42 -17.84 -10.44
CA LEU A 49 18.19 -18.81 -9.36
C LEU A 49 17.62 -18.17 -8.09
N LEU A 50 18.13 -16.99 -7.71
CA LEU A 50 17.59 -16.23 -6.57
C LEU A 50 16.18 -15.75 -6.85
N ALA A 51 15.90 -15.33 -8.09
CA ALA A 51 14.57 -14.95 -8.54
C ALA A 51 13.57 -16.12 -8.41
N ALA A 52 13.96 -17.29 -8.92
CA ALA A 52 13.15 -18.50 -8.85
C ALA A 52 12.90 -18.93 -7.40
N LYS A 53 13.93 -18.95 -6.57
CA LYS A 53 13.80 -19.23 -5.12
C LYS A 53 12.87 -18.23 -4.44
N GLY A 54 12.98 -16.95 -4.76
CA GLY A 54 12.10 -15.90 -4.25
C GLY A 54 10.65 -16.12 -4.65
N ALA A 55 10.40 -16.43 -5.93
CA ALA A 55 9.07 -16.72 -6.45
C ALA A 55 8.45 -17.96 -5.77
N ILE A 56 9.20 -19.06 -5.65
CA ILE A 56 8.73 -20.29 -4.98
C ILE A 56 8.39 -20.00 -3.51
N ASN A 57 9.25 -19.28 -2.80
CA ASN A 57 8.99 -18.89 -1.41
C ASN A 57 7.74 -18.00 -1.29
N ALA A 58 7.54 -17.05 -2.20
CA ALA A 58 6.37 -16.19 -2.20
C ALA A 58 5.08 -16.99 -2.40
N VAL A 59 5.07 -17.93 -3.37
CA VAL A 59 3.94 -18.82 -3.64
C VAL A 59 3.66 -19.73 -2.44
N GLY A 60 4.69 -20.38 -1.87
CA GLY A 60 4.52 -21.25 -0.71
C GLY A 60 4.00 -20.51 0.51
N ARG A 61 4.52 -19.31 0.80
CA ARG A 61 4.02 -18.46 1.89
C ARG A 61 2.59 -17.98 1.66
N ARG A 62 2.22 -17.68 0.41
CA ARG A 62 0.85 -17.33 0.05
C ARG A 62 -0.09 -18.49 0.33
N TRP A 63 0.23 -19.68 -0.15
CA TRP A 63 -0.59 -20.87 0.06
C TRP A 63 -0.75 -21.21 1.55
N LEU A 64 0.33 -21.12 2.33
CA LEU A 64 0.27 -21.33 3.77
C LEU A 64 -0.68 -20.33 4.44
N LYS A 65 -0.62 -19.04 4.05
CA LYS A 65 -1.52 -18.01 4.58
C LYS A 65 -2.98 -18.25 4.19
N GLU A 66 -3.23 -18.69 2.95
CA GLU A 66 -4.58 -19.01 2.48
C GLU A 66 -5.15 -20.20 3.27
N ARG A 67 -4.37 -21.26 3.48
CA ARG A 67 -4.77 -22.39 4.32
C ARG A 67 -5.04 -21.98 5.78
N ASP A 68 -4.20 -21.12 6.33
CA ASP A 68 -4.34 -20.57 7.68
C ASP A 68 -5.55 -19.64 7.85
N ARG A 69 -6.12 -19.13 6.74
CA ARG A 69 -7.30 -18.27 6.72
C ARG A 69 -8.60 -19.04 6.94
N ASP A 70 -8.63 -20.28 6.46
CA ASP A 70 -9.83 -21.12 6.54
C ASP A 70 -9.84 -21.97 7.82
N ARG A 71 -8.75 -21.94 8.60
CA ARG A 71 -8.64 -22.66 9.88
C ARG A 71 -9.41 -21.94 11.01
N PRO A 72 -10.40 -22.57 11.64
CA PRO A 72 -11.14 -21.97 12.75
C PRO A 72 -10.21 -21.72 13.96
N GLY A 73 -10.42 -20.61 14.67
CA GLY A 73 -9.63 -20.22 15.84
C GLY A 73 -8.21 -19.71 15.56
N HIS A 74 -7.80 -19.64 14.29
CA HIS A 74 -6.48 -19.10 13.93
C HIS A 74 -6.49 -17.56 13.86
N ARG A 75 -5.41 -16.90 14.26
CA ARG A 75 -5.27 -15.42 14.23
C ARG A 75 -5.42 -14.83 12.81
N ARG A 76 -5.15 -15.63 11.78
CA ARG A 76 -5.32 -15.23 10.38
C ARG A 76 -6.64 -15.68 9.78
N SER A 77 -7.54 -16.26 10.58
CA SER A 77 -8.82 -16.74 10.09
C SER A 77 -9.70 -15.60 9.60
N ALA A 78 -10.53 -15.86 8.59
CA ALA A 78 -11.49 -14.88 8.09
C ALA A 78 -12.39 -14.35 9.21
N ALA A 79 -12.85 -15.23 10.11
CA ALA A 79 -13.66 -14.86 11.27
C ALA A 79 -12.92 -13.92 12.24
N HIS A 80 -11.66 -14.19 12.55
CA HIS A 80 -10.85 -13.31 13.40
C HIS A 80 -10.61 -11.95 12.74
N HIS A 81 -10.38 -11.92 11.42
CA HIS A 81 -10.25 -10.68 10.67
C HIS A 81 -11.55 -9.86 10.64
N ALA A 82 -12.70 -10.49 10.40
CA ALA A 82 -14.01 -9.83 10.41
C ALA A 82 -14.36 -9.27 11.80
N HIS A 83 -13.98 -9.96 12.87
CA HIS A 83 -14.15 -9.45 14.23
C HIS A 83 -13.28 -8.21 14.50
N ARG A 84 -12.01 -8.22 14.05
CA ARG A 84 -11.08 -7.10 14.29
C ARG A 84 -11.32 -5.90 13.38
N PHE A 85 -11.77 -6.16 12.16
CA PHE A 85 -12.08 -5.16 11.15
C PHE A 85 -13.50 -5.42 10.64
N PRO A 86 -14.52 -5.00 11.41
CA PRO A 86 -15.90 -5.15 10.99
C PRO A 86 -16.12 -4.49 9.62
N PRO A 87 -17.03 -5.03 8.80
CA PRO A 87 -17.39 -4.40 7.54
C PRO A 87 -17.93 -2.99 7.82
N VAL A 88 -17.36 -2.01 7.12
CA VAL A 88 -17.76 -0.60 7.21
C VAL A 88 -18.00 -0.11 5.78
N ALA A 89 -19.11 0.59 5.55
CA ALA A 89 -19.37 1.18 4.25
C ALA A 89 -18.50 2.42 4.03
N ALA A 90 -18.08 2.68 2.79
CA ALA A 90 -17.31 3.88 2.46
C ALA A 90 -18.06 5.18 2.86
N ALA A 91 -19.39 5.19 2.74
CA ALA A 91 -20.23 6.32 3.18
C ALA A 91 -20.16 6.55 4.70
N GLU A 92 -20.12 5.48 5.49
CA GLU A 92 -19.97 5.60 6.95
C GLU A 92 -18.58 6.12 7.31
N LEU A 93 -17.54 5.64 6.62
CA LEU A 93 -16.18 6.13 6.81
C LEU A 93 -16.05 7.60 6.40
N GLN A 94 -16.68 8.01 5.30
CA GLN A 94 -16.77 9.42 4.90
C GLN A 94 -17.47 10.26 5.98
N ALA A 95 -18.60 9.80 6.52
CA ALA A 95 -19.30 10.53 7.59
C ALA A 95 -18.44 10.68 8.86
N ARG A 96 -17.57 9.70 9.17
CA ARG A 96 -16.59 9.81 10.26
C ARG A 96 -15.54 10.90 9.97
N VAL A 97 -15.03 10.93 8.74
CA VAL A 97 -14.09 11.98 8.27
C VAL A 97 -14.74 13.36 8.35
N ASP A 98 -15.99 13.50 7.89
CA ASP A 98 -16.71 14.78 7.91
C ASP A 98 -16.93 15.29 9.34
N ARG A 99 -17.24 14.40 10.30
CA ARG A 99 -17.33 14.77 11.72
C ARG A 99 -16.00 15.26 12.28
N LEU A 100 -14.90 14.57 11.96
CA LEU A 100 -13.56 15.02 12.35
C LEU A 100 -13.22 16.37 11.70
N ALA A 101 -13.68 16.59 10.47
CA ALA A 101 -13.44 17.84 9.78
C ALA A 101 -14.15 19.02 10.42
N ALA A 102 -15.42 18.84 10.78
CA ALA A 102 -16.20 19.84 11.50
C ALA A 102 -15.61 20.13 12.89
N ALA A 103 -15.19 19.11 13.64
CA ALA A 103 -14.69 19.27 15.00
C ALA A 103 -13.28 19.89 15.07
N LEU A 104 -12.41 19.57 14.12
CA LEU A 104 -10.99 19.95 14.17
C LEU A 104 -10.62 21.07 13.19
N GLY A 105 -11.53 21.48 12.29
CA GLY A 105 -11.25 22.46 11.23
C GLY A 105 -10.16 21.99 10.25
N ARG A 106 -9.91 20.68 10.17
CA ARG A 106 -8.89 20.03 9.33
C ARG A 106 -9.58 18.94 8.51
N PHE A 107 -8.90 18.27 7.58
CA PHE A 107 -9.52 17.19 6.77
C PHE A 107 -10.70 17.60 5.86
N ALA A 108 -10.99 18.90 5.75
CA ALA A 108 -11.89 19.40 4.72
C ALA A 108 -11.36 19.00 3.33
N GLY A 109 -12.23 18.45 2.49
CA GLY A 109 -11.85 17.94 1.16
C GLY A 109 -11.29 16.52 1.16
N VAL A 110 -11.19 15.82 2.30
CA VAL A 110 -10.82 14.39 2.28
C VAL A 110 -12.00 13.57 1.76
N ARG A 111 -11.76 12.76 0.74
CA ARG A 111 -12.73 11.85 0.12
C ARG A 111 -12.32 10.40 0.30
N VAL A 112 -13.29 9.57 0.62
CA VAL A 112 -13.16 8.14 0.83
C VAL A 112 -13.93 7.40 -0.25
N THR A 113 -13.27 6.51 -0.97
CA THR A 113 -13.90 5.60 -1.94
C THR A 113 -13.58 4.15 -1.61
N ALA A 114 -14.53 3.24 -1.84
CA ALA A 114 -14.28 1.81 -1.66
C ALA A 114 -13.29 1.31 -2.72
N HIS A 115 -12.27 0.58 -2.28
CA HIS A 115 -11.31 -0.11 -3.15
C HIS A 115 -11.58 -1.62 -3.17
N GLY A 116 -11.91 -2.17 -2.00
CA GLY A 116 -12.31 -3.55 -1.76
C GLY A 116 -12.77 -3.70 -0.32
N GLU A 117 -13.17 -4.88 0.13
CA GLU A 117 -13.56 -5.04 1.54
C GLU A 117 -12.38 -5.62 2.34
N PRO A 118 -11.87 -4.96 3.41
CA PRO A 118 -12.22 -3.65 3.99
C PRO A 118 -11.20 -2.54 3.62
N LEU A 119 -10.86 -2.40 2.35
CA LEU A 119 -9.88 -1.43 1.83
C LEU A 119 -10.56 -0.20 1.23
N PHE A 120 -10.06 0.98 1.59
CA PHE A 120 -10.58 2.27 1.11
C PHE A 120 -9.44 3.10 0.55
N ASP A 121 -9.70 3.79 -0.56
CA ASP A 121 -8.84 4.84 -1.09
C ASP A 121 -9.22 6.16 -0.43
N VAL A 122 -8.23 6.85 0.14
CA VAL A 122 -8.40 8.16 0.78
C VAL A 122 -7.63 9.19 -0.03
N ARG A 123 -8.33 10.19 -0.55
CA ARG A 123 -7.76 11.25 -1.38
C ARG A 123 -8.10 12.61 -0.80
N VAL A 124 -7.25 13.60 -1.07
CA VAL A 124 -7.53 14.99 -0.75
C VAL A 124 -7.97 15.68 -2.03
N ASP A 125 -9.22 16.15 -2.08
CA ASP A 125 -9.68 17.06 -3.14
C ASP A 125 -9.11 18.45 -2.87
N GLU A 126 -8.02 18.77 -3.53
CA GLU A 126 -7.37 20.09 -3.44
C GLU A 126 -8.31 21.24 -3.87
N ARG A 127 -9.37 20.93 -4.63
CA ARG A 127 -10.40 21.90 -5.04
C ARG A 127 -11.35 22.33 -3.91
N ALA A 128 -11.42 21.57 -2.82
CA ALA A 128 -12.23 21.93 -1.66
C ALA A 128 -11.44 22.74 -0.60
N GLY A 129 -10.11 22.84 -0.76
CA GLY A 129 -9.21 23.63 0.09
C GLY A 129 -9.04 25.07 -0.41
N GLY A 130 -10.14 25.74 -0.74
CA GLY A 130 -10.11 27.18 -1.02
C GLY A 130 -9.76 27.98 0.24
N SER A 131 -8.81 28.90 0.11
CA SER A 131 -8.38 29.90 1.10
C SER A 131 -7.55 29.38 2.29
N ARG A 132 -6.25 29.28 2.07
CA ARG A 132 -5.29 29.83 3.06
C ARG A 132 -4.72 31.12 2.48
N SER A 133 -5.47 32.21 2.67
CA SER A 133 -4.91 33.56 2.71
C SER A 133 -3.91 33.60 3.88
N GLY A 134 -2.63 33.68 3.56
CA GLY A 134 -1.57 34.03 4.51
C GLY A 134 -1.28 35.51 4.36
N ALA A 135 -1.58 36.25 5.42
CA ALA A 135 -1.02 37.58 5.71
C ALA A 135 0.41 37.45 6.22
#